data_AF-A0A2M9P3Z4-F1
#
_entry.id   AF-A0A2M9P3Z4-F1
#
_cell.length_a   1.000
_cell.length_b   1.000
_cell.length_c   1.000
_cell.angle_alpha   90.00
_cell.angle_beta   90.00
_cell.angle_gamma   90.00
#
_symmetry.space_group_name_H-M   'P 1'
#
loop_
_entity.id
_entity.type
_entity.pdbx_description
1 polymer ?
#
loop_
_entity_poly.entity_id
_entity_poly.type
_entity_poly.pdbx_seq_one_letter_code
_entity_poly.pdbx_strand_id
1 'polypeptide(L)'
;NEHVDKIIDMRRYLVLTEGRLDPDAQRAMTNIERQGNPWGLNRKEREDWRTLREDVSVPTGKELQKADEEFEYLFWVGSMGSYDNRSQKIALSFAKLMNEAGVKFAILGNKEKNSGDTPRRLGNEFVFQELAMKNIE
;
A
#
# COMPACT_ATOMS: atom_id res chain seq x y z
N ASN A 1 11.67 21.28 -20.57
CA ASN A 1 10.82 20.19 -20.04
C ASN A 1 9.34 20.53 -19.95
N GLU A 2 8.82 21.56 -20.64
CA GLU A 2 7.40 21.95 -20.53
C GLU A 2 6.37 20.92 -21.04
N HIS A 3 6.77 19.98 -21.89
CA HIS A 3 5.84 18.99 -22.44
C HIS A 3 5.37 17.97 -21.41
N VAL A 4 6.17 17.71 -20.36
CA VAL A 4 5.86 16.69 -19.35
C VAL A 4 4.65 17.12 -18.53
N ASP A 5 4.64 18.35 -18.03
CA ASP A 5 3.54 18.88 -17.22
C ASP A 5 2.23 18.93 -18.03
N LYS A 6 2.31 19.38 -19.29
CA LYS A 6 1.16 19.40 -20.21
C LYS A 6 0.58 18.00 -20.43
N ILE A 7 1.42 16.96 -20.59
CA ILE A 7 0.96 15.58 -20.75
C ILE A 7 0.29 15.07 -19.47
N ILE A 8 0.84 15.38 -18.31
CA ILE A 8 0.26 15.01 -17.02
C ILE A 8 -1.12 15.67 -16.84
N ASP A 9 -1.22 16.97 -17.12
CA ASP A 9 -2.48 17.71 -16.99
C ASP A 9 -3.54 17.25 -17.98
N MET A 10 -3.16 16.95 -19.22
CA MET A 10 -4.08 16.31 -20.19
C MET A 10 -4.60 14.97 -19.66
N ARG A 11 -3.73 14.12 -19.08
CA ARG A 11 -4.17 12.83 -18.51
C ARG A 11 -5.12 13.03 -17.33
N ARG A 12 -4.83 13.99 -16.45
CA ARG A 12 -5.72 14.36 -15.35
C ARG A 12 -7.08 14.81 -15.86
N TYR A 13 -7.13 15.66 -16.89
CA TYR A 13 -8.37 16.10 -17.50
C TYR A 13 -9.18 14.92 -18.07
N LEU A 14 -8.53 14.05 -18.85
CA LEU A 14 -9.19 12.87 -19.42
C LEU A 14 -9.82 11.97 -18.34
N VAL A 15 -9.16 11.80 -17.19
CA VAL A 15 -9.64 10.91 -16.13
C VAL A 15 -10.62 11.60 -15.19
N LEU A 16 -10.27 12.77 -14.66
CA LEU A 16 -11.07 13.46 -13.64
C LEU A 16 -12.27 14.20 -14.23
N THR A 17 -12.21 14.62 -15.50
CA THR A 17 -13.27 15.38 -16.16
C THR A 17 -14.03 14.54 -17.18
N GLU A 18 -13.33 13.82 -18.07
CA GLU A 18 -14.02 13.00 -19.10
C GLU A 18 -14.34 11.57 -18.62
N GLY A 19 -13.81 11.12 -17.47
CA GLY A 19 -13.98 9.74 -17.00
C GLY A 19 -13.38 8.69 -17.94
N ARG A 20 -12.41 9.09 -18.77
CA ARG A 20 -11.90 8.30 -19.90
C ARG A 20 -10.69 7.48 -19.49
N LEU A 21 -10.95 6.22 -19.12
CA LEU A 21 -9.95 5.22 -18.79
C LEU A 21 -10.13 3.97 -19.65
N ASP A 22 -9.02 3.27 -19.89
CA ASP A 22 -9.10 1.91 -20.41
C ASP A 22 -9.89 1.00 -19.42
N PRO A 23 -10.72 0.06 -19.90
CA PRO A 23 -11.53 -0.79 -19.03
C PRO A 23 -10.74 -1.54 -17.94
N ASP A 24 -9.51 -1.98 -18.22
CA ASP A 24 -8.70 -2.68 -17.23
C ASP A 24 -8.15 -1.69 -16.18
N ALA A 25 -7.79 -0.48 -16.60
CA ALA A 25 -7.40 0.60 -15.69
C ALA A 25 -8.57 1.03 -14.78
N GLN A 26 -9.79 1.10 -15.34
CA GLN A 26 -11.00 1.39 -14.57
C GLN A 26 -11.26 0.31 -13.51
N ARG A 27 -11.11 -0.97 -13.87
CA ARG A 27 -11.27 -2.09 -12.93
C ARG A 27 -10.26 -2.00 -11.77
N ALA A 28 -8.99 -1.73 -12.08
CA ALA A 28 -7.97 -1.56 -11.06
C ALA A 28 -8.26 -0.35 -10.15
N MET A 29 -8.74 0.76 -10.69
CA MET A 29 -9.14 1.94 -9.90
C MET A 29 -10.25 1.60 -8.92
N THR A 30 -11.33 0.98 -9.40
CA THR A 30 -12.47 0.57 -8.57
C THR A 30 -12.04 -0.41 -7.47
N ASN A 31 -11.13 -1.35 -7.78
CA ASN A 31 -10.58 -2.26 -6.78
C ASN A 31 -9.78 -1.52 -5.71
N ILE A 32 -8.95 -0.54 -6.09
CA ILE A 32 -8.18 0.27 -5.14
C ILE A 32 -9.10 1.05 -4.21
N GLU A 33 -10.13 1.70 -4.74
CA GLU A 33 -11.09 2.48 -3.94
C GLU A 33 -11.86 1.59 -2.96
N ARG A 34 -12.30 0.40 -3.39
CA ARG A 34 -13.16 -0.48 -2.58
C ARG A 34 -12.38 -1.36 -1.61
N GLN A 35 -11.26 -1.92 -2.05
CA GLN A 35 -10.49 -2.95 -1.34
C GLN A 35 -9.10 -2.49 -0.89
N GLY A 36 -8.63 -1.32 -1.34
CA GLY A 36 -7.31 -0.81 -0.99
C GLY A 36 -6.16 -1.57 -1.66
N ASN A 37 -6.43 -2.31 -2.73
CA ASN A 37 -5.45 -3.01 -3.56
C ASN A 37 -5.98 -3.17 -5.01
N PRO A 38 -5.09 -3.26 -6.02
CA PRO A 38 -5.51 -3.29 -7.43
C PRO A 38 -6.19 -4.60 -7.88
N TRP A 39 -6.03 -5.68 -7.10
CA TRP A 39 -6.54 -7.02 -7.47
C TRP A 39 -7.93 -7.31 -6.91
N GLY A 40 -8.49 -6.42 -6.08
CA GLY A 40 -9.81 -6.62 -5.47
C GLY A 40 -9.82 -7.70 -4.38
N LEU A 41 -8.65 -8.09 -3.87
CA LEU A 41 -8.51 -9.05 -2.78
C LEU A 41 -9.03 -8.47 -1.47
N ASN A 42 -9.41 -9.32 -0.53
CA ASN A 42 -10.06 -8.88 0.69
C ASN A 42 -9.10 -8.03 1.54
N ARG A 43 -9.55 -6.83 1.94
CA ARG A 43 -8.75 -5.94 2.80
C ARG A 43 -8.41 -6.52 4.17
N LYS A 44 -9.15 -7.54 4.64
CA LYS A 44 -8.88 -8.22 5.92
C LYS A 44 -7.69 -9.15 5.87
N GLU A 45 -7.32 -9.62 4.68
CA GLU A 45 -6.21 -10.54 4.45
C GLU A 45 -4.87 -9.80 4.30
N ARG A 46 -4.85 -8.46 4.45
CA ARG A 46 -3.70 -7.63 4.12
C ARG A 46 -2.46 -7.95 4.96
N GLU A 47 -2.67 -8.35 6.21
CA GLU A 47 -1.59 -8.66 7.15
C GLU A 47 -1.29 -10.16 7.25
N ASP A 48 -2.02 -11.02 6.54
CA ASP A 48 -1.89 -12.48 6.63
C ASP A 48 -0.51 -12.97 6.21
N TRP A 49 0.15 -12.27 5.28
CA TRP A 49 1.50 -12.60 4.83
C TRP A 49 2.51 -12.74 5.99
N ARG A 50 2.29 -12.00 7.08
CA ARG A 50 3.19 -11.96 8.22
C ARG A 50 3.21 -13.25 9.03
N THR A 51 2.19 -14.11 8.87
CA THR A 51 2.05 -15.39 9.58
C THR A 51 2.59 -16.57 8.79
N LEU A 52 3.03 -16.36 7.54
CA LEU A 52 3.54 -17.42 6.66
C LEU A 52 4.86 -18.05 7.15
N ARG A 53 5.52 -17.42 8.14
CA ARG A 53 6.75 -17.91 8.76
C ARG A 53 6.72 -17.67 10.26
N GLU A 54 6.85 -18.75 11.02
CA GLU A 54 6.86 -18.72 12.48
C GLU A 54 8.15 -18.12 13.07
N ASP A 55 9.24 -18.13 12.30
CA ASP A 55 10.55 -17.60 12.73
C ASP A 55 10.72 -16.09 12.53
N VAL A 56 9.66 -15.38 12.14
CA VAL A 56 9.68 -13.94 11.86
C VAL A 56 8.59 -13.25 12.67
N SER A 57 8.96 -12.22 13.45
CA SER A 57 8.01 -11.42 14.23
C SER A 57 7.76 -10.09 13.55
N VAL A 58 6.49 -9.80 13.24
CA VAL A 58 6.06 -8.59 12.52
C VAL A 58 4.86 -7.99 13.26
N PRO A 59 5.06 -7.23 14.36
CA PRO A 59 3.96 -6.68 15.11
C PRO A 59 3.28 -5.53 14.35
N THR A 60 2.00 -5.32 14.60
CA THR A 60 1.31 -4.10 14.18
C THR A 60 1.54 -2.99 15.22
N GLY A 61 1.49 -1.73 14.80
CA GLY A 61 1.59 -0.60 15.75
C GLY A 61 0.49 -0.65 16.84
N LYS A 62 -0.68 -1.20 16.50
CA LYS A 62 -1.78 -1.43 17.45
C LYS A 62 -1.44 -2.49 18.51
N GLU A 63 -0.73 -3.55 18.13
CA GLU A 63 -0.31 -4.60 19.07
C GLU A 63 0.76 -4.07 20.03
N LEU A 64 1.75 -3.34 19.52
CA LEU A 64 2.79 -2.74 20.36
C LEU A 64 2.21 -1.70 21.32
N GLN A 65 1.30 -0.83 20.86
CA GLN A 65 0.59 0.12 21.72
C GLN A 65 -0.16 -0.58 22.87
N LYS A 66 -0.77 -1.75 22.63
CA LYS A 66 -1.46 -2.51 23.69
C LYS A 66 -0.49 -3.16 24.68
N ALA A 67 0.72 -3.48 24.23
CA ALA A 67 1.78 -4.06 25.04
C ALA A 67 2.61 -2.99 25.78
N ASP A 68 2.30 -1.70 25.61
CA ASP A 68 3.11 -0.57 26.11
C ASP A 68 4.55 -0.60 25.56
N GLU A 69 4.69 -1.06 24.32
CA GLU A 69 5.95 -1.13 23.58
C GLU A 69 5.99 -0.07 22.47
N GLU A 70 7.17 0.52 22.25
CA GLU A 70 7.41 1.49 21.18
C GLU A 70 8.20 0.89 20.02
N PHE A 71 7.98 1.43 18.82
CA PHE A 71 8.76 1.13 17.62
C PHE A 71 9.37 2.42 17.05
N GLU A 72 10.52 2.29 16.40
CA GLU A 72 11.24 3.39 15.76
C GLU A 72 10.84 3.55 14.29
N TYR A 73 10.58 2.42 13.60
CA TYR A 73 10.29 2.40 12.17
C TYR A 73 8.94 1.79 11.86
N LEU A 74 8.20 2.45 10.96
CA LEU A 74 7.02 1.86 10.32
C LEU A 74 7.45 1.19 9.01
N PHE A 75 7.31 -0.13 8.93
CA PHE A 75 7.49 -0.86 7.68
C PHE A 75 6.20 -0.81 6.86
N TRP A 76 6.14 0.10 5.88
CA TRP A 76 5.05 0.15 4.90
C TRP A 76 5.25 -0.95 3.84
N VAL A 77 4.35 -1.92 3.82
CA VAL A 77 4.51 -3.18 3.06
C VAL A 77 4.02 -3.01 1.62
N GLY A 78 2.96 -2.23 1.46
CA GLY A 78 2.30 -1.98 0.18
C GLY A 78 1.52 -3.19 -0.33
N SER A 79 0.69 -2.98 -1.36
CA SER A 79 -0.18 -4.03 -1.88
C SER A 79 0.62 -5.25 -2.37
N MET A 80 1.79 -5.05 -2.97
CA MET A 80 2.61 -6.16 -3.47
C MET A 80 3.11 -7.05 -2.33
N GLY A 81 3.73 -6.48 -1.30
CA GLY A 81 4.22 -7.25 -0.16
C GLY A 81 3.09 -7.90 0.65
N SER A 82 1.88 -7.33 0.64
CA SER A 82 0.72 -7.90 1.31
C SER A 82 0.06 -9.06 0.57
N TYR A 83 0.01 -9.03 -0.76
CA TYR A 83 -0.87 -9.94 -1.53
C TYR A 83 -0.15 -10.79 -2.59
N ASP A 84 0.98 -10.35 -3.11
CA ASP A 84 1.71 -11.12 -4.13
C ASP A 84 2.65 -12.14 -3.47
N ASN A 85 2.44 -13.43 -3.76
CA ASN A 85 3.19 -14.54 -3.15
C ASN A 85 4.72 -14.40 -3.26
N ARG A 86 5.23 -13.83 -4.36
CA ARG A 86 6.67 -13.62 -4.54
C ARG A 86 7.16 -12.49 -3.64
N SER A 87 6.42 -11.38 -3.59
CA SER A 87 6.77 -10.20 -2.82
C SER A 87 6.59 -10.39 -1.32
N GLN A 88 5.64 -11.22 -0.89
CA GLN A 88 5.51 -11.66 0.52
C GLN A 88 6.80 -12.34 1.02
N LYS A 89 7.45 -13.17 0.21
CA LYS A 89 8.74 -13.81 0.58
C LYS A 89 9.85 -12.78 0.76
N ILE A 90 9.85 -11.71 -0.04
CA ILE A 90 10.81 -10.61 0.08
C ILE A 90 10.52 -9.82 1.36
N ALA A 91 9.26 -9.47 1.62
CA ALA A 91 8.84 -8.75 2.82
C ALA A 91 9.22 -9.51 4.10
N LEU A 92 8.97 -10.82 4.15
CA LEU A 92 9.37 -11.68 5.27
C LEU A 92 10.88 -11.78 5.44
N SER A 93 11.63 -11.85 4.35
CA SER A 93 13.10 -11.90 4.42
C SER A 93 13.66 -10.59 4.97
N PHE A 94 13.09 -9.45 4.56
CA PHE A 94 13.46 -8.15 5.08
C PHE A 94 13.08 -8.00 6.56
N ALA A 95 11.86 -8.40 6.95
CA ALA A 95 11.42 -8.42 8.34
C ALA A 95 12.31 -9.30 9.23
N LYS A 96 12.74 -10.47 8.72
CA LYS A 96 13.70 -11.32 9.43
C LYS A 96 15.03 -10.61 9.67
N LEU A 97 15.59 -9.95 8.65
CA LEU A 97 16.83 -9.19 8.82
C LEU A 97 16.67 -8.07 9.86
N MET A 98 15.52 -7.40 9.90
CA MET A 98 15.22 -6.40 10.93
C MET A 98 15.12 -7.03 12.33
N ASN A 99 14.50 -8.21 12.47
CA ASN A 99 14.47 -8.93 13.74
C ASN A 99 15.89 -9.30 14.23
N GLU A 100 16.73 -9.86 13.36
CA GLU A 100 18.12 -10.25 13.69
C GLU A 100 19.01 -9.05 14.02
N ALA A 101 18.76 -7.90 13.36
CA ALA A 101 19.47 -6.66 13.63
C ALA A 101 18.96 -5.92 14.88
N GLY A 102 17.90 -6.41 15.55
CA GLY A 102 17.30 -5.75 16.70
C GLY A 102 16.59 -4.43 16.37
N VAL A 103 16.20 -4.23 15.11
CA VAL A 103 15.46 -3.04 14.67
C VAL A 103 14.04 -3.10 15.24
N LYS A 104 13.65 -2.07 15.99
CA LYS A 104 12.28 -1.95 16.51
C LYS A 104 11.37 -1.39 15.43
N PHE A 105 10.57 -2.25 14.81
CA PHE A 105 9.63 -1.83 13.76
C PHE A 105 8.22 -2.35 14.00
N ALA A 106 7.26 -1.73 13.33
CA ALA A 106 5.88 -2.19 13.26
C ALA A 106 5.32 -2.03 11.85
N ILE A 107 4.19 -2.68 11.57
CA ILE A 107 3.39 -2.45 10.36
C ILE A 107 2.06 -1.76 10.71
N LEU A 108 1.44 -1.13 9.72
CA LEU A 108 0.06 -0.62 9.84
C LEU A 108 -1.00 -1.74 9.88
N GLY A 109 -0.63 -2.93 9.41
CA GLY A 109 -1.53 -4.08 9.31
C GLY A 109 -2.73 -3.79 8.40
N ASN A 110 -3.91 -4.24 8.82
CA ASN A 110 -5.16 -4.02 8.09
C ASN A 110 -5.60 -2.54 7.94
N LYS A 111 -4.91 -1.58 8.58
CA LYS A 111 -5.16 -0.14 8.36
C LYS A 111 -4.49 0.38 7.08
N GLU A 112 -3.41 -0.25 6.62
CA GLU A 112 -2.64 0.19 5.45
C GLU A 112 -3.50 0.20 4.17
N LYS A 113 -3.34 1.24 3.37
CA LYS A 113 -4.00 1.42 2.06
C LYS A 113 -3.01 1.24 0.92
N ASN A 114 -3.52 1.24 -0.31
CA ASN A 114 -2.67 1.32 -1.49
C ASN A 114 -1.83 2.62 -1.46
N SER A 115 -0.66 2.66 -2.10
CA SER A 115 0.18 3.87 -2.17
C SER A 115 -0.46 5.01 -2.96
N GLY A 116 -1.44 4.71 -3.79
CA GLY A 116 -1.99 5.65 -4.75
C GLY A 116 -1.10 5.88 -5.98
N ASP A 117 0.01 5.15 -6.15
CA ASP A 117 0.87 5.26 -7.34
C ASP A 117 0.09 4.98 -8.63
N THR A 118 -0.71 3.91 -8.65
CA THR A 118 -1.56 3.58 -9.81
C THR A 118 -2.59 4.69 -10.10
N PRO A 119 -3.42 5.15 -9.13
CA PRO A 119 -4.29 6.30 -9.32
C PRO A 119 -3.57 7.54 -9.86
N ARG A 120 -2.43 7.91 -9.26
CA ARG A 120 -1.66 9.09 -9.66
C ARG A 120 -1.17 8.99 -11.09
N ARG A 121 -0.60 7.84 -11.48
CA ARG A 121 -0.10 7.59 -12.83
C ARG A 121 -1.21 7.61 -13.87
N LEU A 122 -2.40 7.14 -13.51
CA LEU A 122 -3.57 7.17 -14.36
C LEU A 122 -4.19 8.57 -14.46
N GLY A 123 -3.81 9.52 -13.62
CA GLY A 123 -4.33 10.90 -13.66
C GLY A 123 -5.41 11.17 -12.61
N ASN A 124 -5.72 10.21 -11.74
CA ASN A 124 -6.63 10.42 -10.62
C ASN A 124 -5.86 10.93 -9.39
N GLU A 125 -5.51 12.23 -9.42
CA GLU A 125 -4.76 12.88 -8.34
C GLU A 125 -5.57 12.91 -7.03
N PHE A 126 -6.90 13.03 -7.08
CA PHE A 126 -7.75 13.05 -5.90
C PHE A 126 -7.65 11.76 -5.09
N VAL A 127 -7.81 10.60 -5.74
CA VAL A 127 -7.70 9.29 -5.07
C VAL A 127 -6.29 9.06 -4.54
N PHE A 128 -5.25 9.52 -5.26
CA PHE A 128 -3.88 9.48 -4.74
C PHE A 128 -3.75 10.26 -3.42
N GLN A 129 -4.21 11.52 -3.39
CA GLN A 129 -4.13 12.36 -2.18
C GLN A 129 -4.91 11.73 -1.02
N GLU A 130 -6.10 11.21 -1.29
CA GLU A 130 -6.92 10.52 -0.27
C GLU A 130 -6.19 9.31 0.33
N LEU A 131 -5.61 8.46 -0.52
CA LEU A 131 -4.87 7.27 -0.07
C LEU A 131 -3.59 7.64 0.68
N ALA A 132 -2.87 8.67 0.23
CA ALA A 132 -1.66 9.14 0.89
C ALA A 132 -1.97 9.67 2.29
N MET A 133 -2.97 10.55 2.42
CA MET A 133 -3.39 11.10 3.71
C MET A 133 -3.86 10.00 4.67
N LYS A 134 -4.70 9.08 4.21
CA LYS A 134 -5.17 7.94 5.04
C LYS A 134 -4.08 6.98 5.51
N ASN A 135 -2.91 6.96 4.87
CA ASN A 135 -1.77 6.17 5.33
C ASN A 135 -0.90 6.93 6.34
N ILE A 136 -0.93 8.26 6.30
CA ILE A 136 -0.12 9.14 7.17
C ILE A 136 -0.83 9.39 8.50
N GLU A 137 -2.16 9.55 8.47
CA GLU A 137 -3.05 9.76 9.63
C GLU A 137 -3.38 8.46 10.39
#